data_AF-A0A8T0HY37-F1
#
_entry.id   AF-A0A8T0HY37-F1
#
_cell.length_a   1.000
_cell.length_b   1.000
_cell.length_c   1.000
_cell.angle_alpha   90.00
_cell.angle_beta   90.00
_cell.angle_gamma   90.00
#
_symmetry.space_group_name_H-M   'P 1'
#
loop_
_entity.id
_entity.type
_entity.pdbx_description
1 polymer ?
#
loop_
_entity_poly.entity_id
_entity_poly.type
_entity_poly.pdbx_seq_one_letter_code
_entity_poly.pdbx_strand_id
1 'polypeptide(L)'
;MVLGRELADLGLMHDVGSMDMQQESTVLAQKLASENADNGFKRPTNAVEFGDIMQTTKSETYTSESCLRDLSCLPLGGYSVMSTFPAVNVSAPVTKPVVVAMASMDAATFFRDVAPGADSPMSGVLALLAAVDALSRIDGFNEFPKRLVVLVFTGEARGYLGSRQFLAQLKKGNFVDYGLTTSSIKQVVEVGSVGQASQSTFFAHKQATAASASTQQILESLRLSAAATSSTVKLANAANPGIPPSSLMTFVHNDPSVAGVVLEEFDTAFSNKFYHSQYDDKSNVNTTAIAAAASILARTLVMLASDNTDSPILKSIQVNTSLVEELVECFSTTSPGMRCRLVESLMTASQDSVSRYVGVFQADPSVLPNSTPEIISDTTRFVWNFLADRTSLQRENLPANCTSVCKNPEEVCVGATKSQQGQCRASATRYVPAYSPRLQLKEYWWELLPIEAGDKMGAVDPVYTESYWNSISIRAYQQEGAWYDELILFSGVCVTFVSVVSVYISRSFLSKRLKRA
;
A
#
# COMPACT_ATOMS: atom_id res chain seq x y z
N MET A 1 -23.40 10.43 -5.89
CA MET A 1 -24.41 9.86 -6.79
C MET A 1 -24.16 10.15 -8.28
N VAL A 2 -23.32 11.14 -8.65
CA VAL A 2 -23.07 11.49 -10.06
C VAL A 2 -21.91 10.69 -10.70
N LEU A 3 -20.84 10.39 -9.96
CA LEU A 3 -19.69 9.63 -10.50
C LEU A 3 -19.99 8.17 -10.90
N GLY A 4 -20.88 7.48 -10.16
CA GLY A 4 -21.21 6.08 -10.44
C GLY A 4 -22.03 5.90 -11.71
N ARG A 5 -22.84 6.89 -12.09
CA ARG A 5 -23.56 6.91 -13.37
C ARG A 5 -22.65 7.32 -14.52
N GLU A 6 -21.77 8.30 -14.32
CA GLU A 6 -20.80 8.70 -15.35
C GLU A 6 -19.81 7.60 -15.70
N LEU A 7 -19.38 6.75 -14.77
CA LEU A 7 -18.50 5.60 -15.06
C LEU A 7 -19.19 4.47 -15.83
N ALA A 8 -20.48 4.24 -15.58
CA ALA A 8 -21.30 3.31 -16.36
C ALA A 8 -21.58 3.87 -17.77
N ASP A 9 -21.87 5.17 -17.88
CA ASP A 9 -22.10 5.86 -19.16
C ASP A 9 -20.79 6.01 -19.98
N LEU A 10 -19.62 5.96 -19.33
CA LEU A 10 -18.29 5.91 -19.98
C LEU A 10 -17.83 4.50 -20.35
N GLY A 11 -18.62 3.45 -20.05
CA GLY A 11 -18.26 2.05 -20.34
C GLY A 11 -17.04 1.54 -19.55
N LEU A 12 -16.71 2.18 -18.42
CA LEU A 12 -15.57 1.81 -17.56
C LEU A 12 -15.94 0.78 -16.49
N MET A 13 -17.23 0.46 -16.32
CA MET A 13 -17.64 -0.79 -15.69
C MET A 13 -17.53 -1.90 -16.73
N HIS A 14 -16.60 -2.82 -16.50
CA HIS A 14 -16.49 -4.01 -17.31
C HIS A 14 -17.59 -5.00 -16.87
N ASP A 15 -18.55 -5.26 -17.76
CA ASP A 15 -19.53 -6.34 -17.60
C ASP A 15 -18.91 -7.74 -17.77
N VAL A 16 -17.60 -7.79 -18.07
CA VAL A 16 -16.84 -9.01 -18.33
C VAL A 16 -15.59 -9.04 -17.46
N GLY A 17 -15.32 -10.21 -16.88
CA GLY A 17 -14.11 -10.48 -16.11
C GLY A 17 -12.82 -10.27 -16.91
N SER A 18 -11.78 -9.78 -16.24
CA SER A 18 -10.44 -9.60 -16.80
C SER A 18 -9.40 -10.14 -15.83
N MET A 19 -8.46 -10.95 -16.33
CA MET A 19 -7.36 -11.49 -15.53
C MET A 19 -6.02 -11.24 -16.21
N ASP A 20 -5.00 -10.93 -15.41
CA ASP A 20 -3.61 -10.96 -15.83
C ASP A 20 -3.06 -12.38 -15.66
N MET A 21 -2.39 -12.88 -16.69
CA MET A 21 -1.87 -14.25 -16.73
C MET A 21 -0.35 -14.22 -16.78
N GLN A 22 0.27 -15.12 -16.02
CA GLN A 22 1.70 -15.37 -16.13
C GLN A 22 2.09 -15.74 -17.57
N GLN A 23 3.35 -15.48 -17.92
CA GLN A 23 3.83 -15.60 -19.29
C GLN A 23 3.56 -16.98 -19.92
N GLU A 24 3.77 -18.07 -19.17
CA GLU A 24 3.52 -19.43 -19.65
C GLU A 24 2.03 -19.67 -19.97
N SER A 25 1.15 -19.27 -19.07
CA SER A 25 -0.31 -19.36 -19.24
C SER A 25 -0.80 -18.49 -20.40
N THR A 26 -0.21 -17.31 -20.58
CA THR A 26 -0.52 -16.41 -21.70
C THR A 26 -0.14 -17.03 -23.04
N VAL A 27 1.04 -17.65 -23.14
CA VAL A 27 1.47 -18.36 -24.36
C VAL A 27 0.54 -19.53 -24.67
N LEU A 28 0.11 -20.28 -23.65
CA LEU A 28 -0.85 -21.37 -23.82
C LEU A 28 -2.22 -20.84 -24.31
N ALA A 29 -2.74 -19.77 -23.71
CA ALA A 29 -4.01 -19.17 -24.12
C ALA A 29 -3.96 -18.64 -25.57
N GLN A 30 -2.85 -18.00 -25.96
CA GLN A 30 -2.62 -17.54 -27.34
C GLN A 30 -2.58 -18.71 -28.33
N LYS A 31 -1.94 -19.82 -27.95
CA LYS A 31 -1.90 -21.03 -28.76
C LYS A 31 -3.31 -21.62 -28.97
N LEU A 32 -4.09 -21.79 -27.91
CA LEU A 32 -5.46 -22.31 -27.99
C LEU A 32 -6.37 -21.44 -28.86
N ALA A 33 -6.21 -20.11 -28.76
CA ALA A 33 -6.94 -19.15 -29.60
C ALA A 33 -6.52 -19.24 -31.07
N SER A 34 -5.23 -19.45 -31.35
CA SER A 34 -4.71 -19.60 -32.72
C SER A 34 -5.21 -20.90 -33.37
N GLU A 35 -5.24 -22.01 -32.62
CA GLU A 35 -5.81 -23.28 -33.08
C GLU A 35 -7.28 -23.16 -33.49
N ASN A 36 -8.07 -22.35 -32.78
CA ASN A 36 -9.44 -22.06 -33.18
C ASN A 36 -9.51 -21.32 -34.52
N ALA A 37 -8.64 -20.32 -34.72
CA ALA A 37 -8.59 -19.55 -35.96
C ALA A 37 -8.17 -20.41 -37.15
N ASP A 38 -7.14 -21.25 -36.98
CA ASP A 38 -6.63 -22.16 -38.01
C ASP A 38 -7.69 -23.19 -38.42
N ASN A 39 -8.50 -23.65 -37.46
CA ASN A 39 -9.63 -24.55 -37.72
C ASN A 39 -10.90 -23.83 -38.25
N GLY A 40 -10.83 -22.51 -38.47
CA GLY A 40 -11.95 -21.70 -38.95
C GLY A 40 -13.13 -21.67 -37.98
N PHE A 41 -12.83 -21.73 -36.67
CA PHE A 41 -13.81 -21.77 -35.57
C PHE A 41 -14.84 -22.91 -35.69
N LYS A 42 -14.47 -24.01 -36.36
CA LYS A 42 -15.28 -25.22 -36.41
C LYS A 42 -15.21 -25.94 -35.06
N ARG A 43 -16.34 -26.54 -34.66
CA ARG A 43 -16.43 -27.27 -33.39
C ARG A 43 -15.79 -28.66 -33.46
N PRO A 44 -15.21 -29.18 -32.36
CA PRO A 44 -15.10 -28.53 -31.06
C PRO A 44 -14.11 -27.35 -31.06
N THR A 45 -14.44 -26.30 -30.30
CA THR A 45 -13.59 -25.10 -30.15
C THR A 45 -12.98 -25.05 -28.77
N ASN A 46 -11.72 -24.60 -28.66
CA ASN A 46 -11.09 -24.32 -27.38
C ASN A 46 -11.78 -23.10 -26.74
N ALA A 47 -12.32 -23.26 -25.55
CA ALA A 47 -12.97 -22.21 -24.77
C ALA A 47 -12.21 -21.95 -23.46
N VAL A 48 -12.33 -20.73 -22.96
CA VAL A 48 -11.81 -20.32 -21.66
C VAL A 48 -12.95 -19.72 -20.87
N GLU A 49 -13.06 -20.13 -19.61
CA GLU A 49 -14.07 -19.63 -18.68
C GLU A 49 -13.40 -19.03 -17.46
N PHE A 50 -13.89 -17.85 -17.09
CA PHE A 50 -13.49 -17.09 -15.92
C PHE A 50 -14.49 -17.35 -14.80
N GLY A 51 -14.00 -17.77 -13.65
CA GLY A 51 -14.76 -17.88 -12.42
C GLY A 51 -14.35 -16.77 -11.47
N ASP A 52 -14.91 -15.57 -11.65
CA ASP A 52 -14.59 -14.34 -10.90
C ASP A 52 -15.85 -13.60 -10.42
N ILE A 53 -16.79 -14.35 -9.83
CA ILE A 53 -18.05 -13.79 -9.35
C ILE A 53 -17.85 -12.97 -8.07
N MET A 54 -18.07 -11.67 -8.18
CA MET A 54 -18.09 -10.74 -7.05
C MET A 54 -19.43 -10.82 -6.29
N GLN A 55 -19.36 -10.91 -4.96
CA GLN A 55 -20.55 -10.98 -4.11
C GLN A 55 -21.43 -9.73 -4.21
N THR A 56 -20.86 -8.56 -4.46
CA THR A 56 -21.63 -7.32 -4.68
C THR A 56 -22.53 -7.41 -5.91
N THR A 57 -22.05 -8.05 -6.98
CA THR A 57 -22.85 -8.30 -8.19
C THR A 57 -23.97 -9.29 -7.89
N LYS A 58 -23.69 -10.36 -7.14
CA LYS A 58 -24.69 -11.37 -6.76
C LYS A 58 -25.79 -10.82 -5.85
N SER A 59 -25.42 -9.91 -4.95
CA SER A 59 -26.33 -9.28 -3.98
C SER A 59 -26.95 -7.98 -4.49
N GLU A 60 -26.61 -7.54 -5.71
CA GLU A 60 -27.06 -6.27 -6.30
C GLU A 60 -26.71 -5.02 -5.44
N THR A 61 -25.57 -5.04 -4.75
CA THR A 61 -25.08 -3.97 -3.87
C THR A 61 -24.06 -3.07 -4.56
N TYR A 62 -24.56 -2.16 -5.41
CA TYR A 62 -23.73 -1.34 -6.31
C TYR A 62 -23.00 -0.15 -5.65
N THR A 63 -23.21 0.11 -4.36
CA THR A 63 -22.54 1.20 -3.63
C THR A 63 -21.87 0.69 -2.37
N SER A 64 -20.77 1.32 -1.94
CA SER A 64 -20.11 1.00 -0.67
C SER A 64 -21.07 1.03 0.53
N GLU A 65 -22.02 1.96 0.55
CA GLU A 65 -23.06 2.01 1.60
C GLU A 65 -23.95 0.77 1.59
N SER A 66 -24.54 0.42 0.44
CA SER A 66 -25.38 -0.79 0.32
C SER A 66 -24.60 -2.06 0.62
N CYS A 67 -23.34 -2.08 0.19
CA CYS A 67 -22.47 -3.22 0.29
C CYS A 67 -22.03 -3.51 1.74
N LEU A 68 -21.66 -2.46 2.49
CA LEU A 68 -21.34 -2.57 3.92
C LEU A 68 -22.57 -2.96 4.74
N ARG A 69 -23.73 -2.37 4.43
CA ARG A 69 -25.00 -2.68 5.11
C ARG A 69 -25.40 -4.15 4.93
N ASP A 70 -25.24 -4.67 3.72
CA ASP A 70 -25.66 -6.04 3.37
C ASP A 70 -24.50 -7.05 3.51
N LEU A 71 -23.38 -6.63 4.14
CA LEU A 71 -22.21 -7.45 4.46
C LEU A 71 -21.61 -8.19 3.24
N SER A 72 -21.57 -7.51 2.08
CA SER A 72 -21.07 -8.05 0.81
C SER A 72 -19.66 -7.56 0.45
N CYS A 73 -19.03 -6.73 1.28
CA CYS A 73 -17.66 -6.23 1.13
C CYS A 73 -17.01 -5.89 2.47
N LEU A 74 -15.72 -5.58 2.39
CA LEU A 74 -14.94 -4.94 3.44
C LEU A 74 -14.41 -3.57 2.99
N PRO A 75 -14.13 -2.65 3.92
CA PRO A 75 -13.44 -1.41 3.58
C PRO A 75 -12.01 -1.68 3.14
N LEU A 76 -11.53 -0.90 2.16
CA LEU A 76 -10.12 -0.86 1.82
C LEU A 76 -9.35 -0.23 2.98
N GLY A 77 -8.17 -0.78 3.25
CA GLY A 77 -7.31 -0.23 4.28
C GLY A 77 -6.22 -1.20 4.72
N GLY A 78 -5.34 -0.68 5.56
CA GLY A 78 -4.23 -1.42 6.15
C GLY A 78 -3.63 -0.62 7.30
N TYR A 79 -2.31 -0.63 7.41
CA TYR A 79 -1.59 0.10 8.45
C TYR A 79 -0.48 0.94 7.85
N SER A 80 -0.44 2.21 8.26
CA SER A 80 0.71 3.09 8.09
C SER A 80 1.72 2.86 9.22
N VAL A 81 2.95 3.32 9.05
CA VAL A 81 3.99 3.22 10.09
C VAL A 81 4.41 4.62 10.52
N MET A 82 4.47 4.83 11.84
CA MET A 82 5.01 6.04 12.43
C MET A 82 6.18 5.69 13.32
N SER A 83 7.27 6.46 13.21
CA SER A 83 8.39 6.43 14.16
C SER A 83 8.82 7.84 14.55
N THR A 84 9.44 7.98 15.72
CA THR A 84 10.00 9.25 16.22
C THR A 84 11.50 9.13 16.36
N PHE A 85 12.22 10.18 15.99
CA PHE A 85 13.67 10.25 16.10
C PHE A 85 14.09 11.55 16.81
N PRO A 86 14.79 11.48 17.97
CA PRO A 86 15.10 10.29 18.76
C PRO A 86 13.85 9.65 19.38
N ALA A 87 13.95 8.42 19.89
CA ALA A 87 12.81 7.75 20.52
C ALA A 87 12.31 8.53 21.75
N VAL A 88 10.99 8.64 21.88
CA VAL A 88 10.35 9.35 22.99
C VAL A 88 10.12 8.41 24.16
N ASN A 89 10.37 8.89 25.37
CA ASN A 89 9.89 8.23 26.58
C ASN A 89 8.38 8.44 26.69
N VAL A 90 7.61 7.37 26.49
CA VAL A 90 6.14 7.38 26.49
C VAL A 90 5.58 7.67 27.89
N SER A 91 6.34 7.32 28.95
CA SER A 91 5.97 7.57 30.35
C SER A 91 6.14 9.04 30.76
N ALA A 92 6.98 9.80 30.05
CA ALA A 92 7.26 11.21 30.29
C ALA A 92 7.39 12.00 28.98
N PRO A 93 6.28 12.25 28.26
CA PRO A 93 6.30 12.86 26.95
C PRO A 93 6.75 14.33 27.03
N VAL A 94 7.82 14.65 26.31
CA VAL A 94 8.25 16.04 26.11
C VAL A 94 7.70 16.55 24.78
N THR A 95 6.98 17.67 24.80
CA THR A 95 6.47 18.32 23.60
C THR A 95 7.52 19.27 23.04
N LYS A 96 8.15 18.91 21.92
CA LYS A 96 9.00 19.79 21.10
C LYS A 96 8.29 20.09 19.77
N PRO A 97 8.61 21.19 19.06
CA PRO A 97 8.19 21.35 17.67
C PRO A 97 8.68 20.17 16.82
N VAL A 98 7.89 19.78 15.83
CA VAL A 98 8.11 18.58 15.02
C VAL A 98 8.29 18.92 13.56
N VAL A 99 9.31 18.30 12.97
CA VAL A 99 9.50 18.18 11.52
C VAL A 99 9.07 16.78 11.12
N VAL A 100 8.12 16.69 10.20
CA VAL A 100 7.62 15.42 9.67
C VAL A 100 8.35 15.11 8.36
N ALA A 101 8.92 13.92 8.27
CA ALA A 101 9.40 13.32 7.03
C ALA A 101 8.43 12.22 6.62
N MET A 102 7.90 12.25 5.40
CA MET A 102 6.90 11.26 5.01
C MET A 102 6.99 10.77 3.56
N ALA A 103 6.39 9.61 3.32
CA ALA A 103 6.26 8.96 2.01
C ALA A 103 4.99 8.11 1.97
N SER A 104 4.51 7.77 0.77
CA SER A 104 3.43 6.79 0.56
C SER A 104 4.00 5.46 0.07
N MET A 105 3.38 4.32 0.39
CA MET A 105 3.91 2.99 0.02
C MET A 105 2.96 2.10 -0.80
N ASP A 106 1.75 2.56 -1.11
CA ASP A 106 0.77 1.80 -1.87
C ASP A 106 0.66 2.20 -3.34
N ALA A 107 0.33 1.22 -4.19
CA ALA A 107 0.11 1.41 -5.61
C ALA A 107 -1.27 0.89 -6.04
N ALA A 108 -1.85 1.50 -7.06
CA ALA A 108 -3.20 1.20 -7.54
C ALA A 108 -3.19 0.75 -9.01
N THR A 109 -2.80 -0.50 -9.27
CA THR A 109 -2.82 -1.08 -10.62
C THR A 109 -4.21 -1.56 -11.03
N PHE A 110 -4.38 -1.83 -12.34
CA PHE A 110 -5.59 -2.43 -12.87
C PHE A 110 -5.80 -3.85 -12.30
N PHE A 111 -4.72 -4.64 -12.21
CA PHE A 111 -4.73 -5.96 -11.58
C PHE A 111 -4.14 -5.88 -10.19
N ARG A 112 -5.01 -5.87 -9.16
CA ARG A 112 -4.62 -5.64 -7.75
C ARG A 112 -3.51 -6.59 -7.24
N ASP A 113 -3.46 -7.82 -7.75
CA ASP A 113 -2.48 -8.82 -7.31
C ASP A 113 -1.08 -8.57 -7.91
N VAL A 114 -0.98 -7.67 -8.91
CA VAL A 114 0.26 -7.24 -9.56
C VAL A 114 0.38 -5.72 -9.44
N ALA A 115 0.86 -5.26 -8.28
CA ALA A 115 1.12 -3.85 -8.00
C ALA A 115 2.58 -3.62 -7.57
N PRO A 116 3.55 -3.58 -8.51
CA PRO A 116 4.96 -3.45 -8.20
C PRO A 116 5.34 -2.05 -7.72
N GLY A 117 4.85 -0.98 -8.36
CA GLY A 117 5.03 0.41 -7.89
C GLY A 117 6.47 0.77 -7.52
N ALA A 118 7.45 0.32 -8.32
CA ALA A 118 8.87 0.44 -8.01
C ALA A 118 9.31 1.91 -7.91
N ASP A 119 8.91 2.73 -8.86
CA ASP A 119 9.17 4.16 -8.81
C ASP A 119 8.07 4.90 -8.04
N SER A 120 6.81 4.68 -8.41
CA SER A 120 5.66 5.33 -7.78
C SER A 120 4.85 4.33 -6.92
N PRO A 121 4.97 4.36 -5.59
CA PRO A 121 5.71 5.34 -4.77
C PRO A 121 6.98 4.81 -4.07
N MET A 122 7.42 3.58 -4.33
CA MET A 122 8.46 2.97 -3.49
C MET A 122 9.81 3.67 -3.51
N SER A 123 10.22 4.27 -4.63
CA SER A 123 11.51 4.96 -4.70
C SER A 123 11.67 5.99 -3.57
N GLY A 124 10.60 6.72 -3.25
CA GLY A 124 10.54 7.66 -2.14
C GLY A 124 10.63 7.00 -0.76
N VAL A 125 9.91 5.89 -0.56
CA VAL A 125 9.99 5.10 0.68
C VAL A 125 11.41 4.62 0.90
N LEU A 126 12.04 4.04 -0.12
CA LEU A 126 13.41 3.52 -0.03
C LEU A 126 14.43 4.64 0.22
N ALA A 127 14.24 5.81 -0.41
CA ALA A 127 15.05 6.99 -0.12
C ALA A 127 14.89 7.47 1.33
N LEU A 128 13.67 7.46 1.87
CA LEU A 128 13.38 7.83 3.26
C LEU A 128 13.98 6.82 4.25
N LEU A 129 13.86 5.52 4.00
CA LEU A 129 14.48 4.48 4.85
C LEU A 129 16.00 4.59 4.85
N ALA A 130 16.62 4.78 3.69
CA ALA A 130 18.07 4.97 3.59
C ALA A 130 18.53 6.27 4.26
N ALA A 131 17.72 7.34 4.20
CA ALA A 131 17.98 8.55 4.96
C ALA A 131 17.95 8.27 6.48
N VAL A 132 16.94 7.56 6.97
CA VAL A 132 16.84 7.18 8.39
C VAL A 132 18.02 6.30 8.84
N ASP A 133 18.51 5.39 8.00
CA ASP A 133 19.72 4.59 8.28
C ASP A 133 20.98 5.45 8.41
N ALA A 134 21.10 6.51 7.59
CA ALA A 134 22.19 7.46 7.74
C ALA A 134 22.06 8.28 9.03
N LEU A 135 20.83 8.67 9.39
CA LEU A 135 20.56 9.44 10.61
C LEU A 135 20.76 8.62 11.89
N SER A 136 20.51 7.31 11.86
CA SER A 136 20.66 6.45 13.04
C SER A 136 22.09 6.33 13.57
N ARG A 137 23.08 6.74 12.77
CA ARG A 137 24.52 6.67 13.10
C ARG A 137 25.06 7.98 13.67
N ILE A 138 24.19 8.98 13.84
CA ILE A 138 24.55 10.31 14.28
C ILE A 138 24.13 10.49 15.73
N ASP A 139 25.07 10.91 16.56
CA ASP A 139 24.81 11.28 17.95
C ASP A 139 24.31 12.72 18.08
N GLY A 140 23.65 13.04 19.21
CA GLY A 140 23.27 14.41 19.56
C GLY A 140 21.85 14.85 19.14
N PHE A 141 21.06 13.97 18.53
CA PHE A 141 19.67 14.28 18.16
C PHE A 141 18.75 14.68 19.33
N ASN A 142 19.09 14.29 20.56
CA ASN A 142 18.36 14.69 21.77
C ASN A 142 18.46 16.20 22.06
N GLU A 143 19.56 16.83 21.64
CA GLU A 143 19.87 18.24 21.91
C GLU A 143 19.20 19.19 20.92
N PHE A 144 18.68 18.66 19.81
CA PHE A 144 18.07 19.47 18.77
C PHE A 144 16.78 20.18 19.27
N PRO A 145 16.54 21.43 18.81
CA PRO A 145 15.36 22.20 19.18
C PRO A 145 14.06 21.57 18.67
N LYS A 146 14.11 20.89 17.52
CA LYS A 146 12.95 20.19 16.94
C LYS A 146 13.19 18.69 16.90
N ARG A 147 12.10 17.93 16.96
CA ARG A 147 12.09 16.46 16.83
C ARG A 147 11.74 16.05 15.40
N LEU A 148 12.26 14.92 14.96
CA LEU A 148 11.86 14.30 13.70
C LEU A 148 10.78 13.24 13.93
N VAL A 149 9.77 13.23 13.08
CA VAL A 149 8.80 12.13 12.99
C VAL A 149 8.78 11.62 11.57
N VAL A 150 8.92 10.31 11.42
CA VAL A 150 8.91 9.61 10.15
C VAL A 150 7.57 8.91 10.00
N LEU A 151 6.87 9.20 8.89
CA LEU A 151 5.57 8.60 8.56
C LEU A 151 5.64 7.93 7.20
N VAL A 152 5.27 6.65 7.12
CA VAL A 152 5.10 5.95 5.85
C VAL A 152 3.64 5.53 5.75
N PHE A 153 2.91 6.18 4.85
CA PHE A 153 1.47 6.05 4.72
C PHE A 153 1.06 4.92 3.77
N THR A 154 -0.02 4.25 4.14
CA THR A 154 -0.73 3.26 3.34
C THR A 154 -2.11 3.77 2.96
N GLY A 155 -2.57 3.44 1.75
CA GLY A 155 -3.88 3.79 1.23
C GLY A 155 -3.94 5.19 0.63
N GLU A 156 -2.80 5.77 0.26
CA GLU A 156 -2.72 7.10 -0.35
C GLU A 156 -3.24 7.08 -1.80
N ALA A 157 -2.94 6.02 -2.56
CA ALA A 157 -3.44 5.83 -3.92
C ALA A 157 -4.97 5.61 -3.97
N ARG A 158 -5.59 5.31 -2.82
CA ARG A 158 -7.05 5.16 -2.67
C ARG A 158 -7.65 6.27 -1.79
N GLY A 159 -7.31 7.52 -2.13
CA GLY A 159 -7.96 8.69 -1.55
C GLY A 159 -7.42 9.11 -0.18
N TYR A 160 -6.12 8.89 0.05
CA TYR A 160 -5.42 9.38 1.25
C TYR A 160 -5.93 8.75 2.55
N LEU A 161 -6.26 7.45 2.54
CA LEU A 161 -6.84 6.75 3.69
C LEU A 161 -5.92 6.83 4.92
N GLY A 162 -4.61 6.67 4.73
CA GLY A 162 -3.62 6.69 5.80
C GLY A 162 -3.45 8.07 6.42
N SER A 163 -3.15 9.08 5.60
CA SER A 163 -2.87 10.43 6.07
C SER A 163 -4.10 11.12 6.66
N ARG A 164 -5.30 10.92 6.08
CA ARG A 164 -6.57 11.39 6.66
C ARG A 164 -6.84 10.74 8.03
N GLN A 165 -6.68 9.43 8.13
CA GLN A 165 -6.93 8.69 9.38
C GLN A 165 -5.91 9.03 10.47
N PHE A 166 -4.66 9.28 10.10
CA PHE A 166 -3.65 9.79 11.01
C PHE A 166 -4.05 11.16 11.59
N LEU A 167 -4.45 12.12 10.74
CA LEU A 167 -4.86 13.44 11.21
C LEU A 167 -6.16 13.39 12.04
N ALA A 168 -7.10 12.52 11.69
CA ALA A 168 -8.31 12.28 12.49
C ALA A 168 -7.97 11.77 13.89
N GLN A 169 -7.01 10.84 14.01
CA GLN A 169 -6.53 10.34 15.30
C GLN A 169 -5.69 11.36 16.07
N LEU A 170 -4.90 12.18 15.38
CA LEU A 170 -4.11 13.26 15.98
C LEU A 170 -5.03 14.29 16.66
N LYS A 171 -6.15 14.65 16.01
CA LYS A 171 -7.17 15.53 16.61
C LYS A 171 -7.84 14.94 17.83
N LYS A 172 -8.01 13.61 17.87
CA LYS A 172 -8.59 12.88 19.02
C LYS A 172 -7.59 12.71 20.18
N GLY A 173 -6.32 13.06 19.98
CA GLY A 173 -5.29 12.96 21.02
C GLY A 173 -4.59 11.60 21.11
N ASN A 174 -4.77 10.71 20.14
CA ASN A 174 -4.20 9.34 20.17
C ASN A 174 -2.66 9.30 20.15
N PHE A 175 -1.99 10.42 19.89
CA PHE A 175 -0.53 10.50 19.79
C PHE A 175 0.11 11.42 20.86
N VAL A 176 -0.66 11.86 21.87
CA VAL A 176 -0.17 12.77 22.92
C VAL A 176 0.98 12.15 23.72
N ASP A 177 0.91 10.85 24.02
CA ASP A 177 1.95 10.11 24.76
C ASP A 177 3.30 10.07 24.02
N TYR A 178 3.33 10.55 22.79
CA TYR A 178 4.51 10.58 21.93
C TYR A 178 4.95 12.01 21.61
N GLY A 179 4.37 12.98 22.33
CA GLY A 179 4.62 14.40 22.16
C GLY A 179 4.08 14.95 20.84
N LEU A 180 3.07 14.31 20.25
CA LEU A 180 2.45 14.72 19.00
C LEU A 180 1.05 15.29 19.23
N THR A 181 0.89 16.55 18.83
CA THR A 181 -0.37 17.28 18.83
C THR A 181 -0.52 17.97 17.48
N THR A 182 -1.73 18.42 17.15
CA THR A 182 -1.98 19.20 15.92
C THR A 182 -1.09 20.43 15.84
N SER A 183 -0.83 21.09 16.97
CA SER A 183 -0.01 22.31 17.03
C SER A 183 1.50 22.08 17.02
N SER A 184 1.98 20.85 17.30
CA SER A 184 3.41 20.55 17.36
C SER A 184 4.04 20.39 15.97
N ILE A 185 3.27 19.98 14.97
CA ILE A 185 3.73 19.83 13.58
C ILE A 185 3.94 21.22 12.96
N LYS A 186 5.18 21.56 12.61
CA LYS A 186 5.53 22.87 12.03
C LYS A 186 5.99 22.80 10.59
N GLN A 187 6.73 21.75 10.25
CA GLN A 187 7.34 21.57 8.93
C GLN A 187 7.10 20.15 8.47
N VAL A 188 6.79 19.99 7.19
CA VAL A 188 6.53 18.71 6.55
C VAL A 188 7.36 18.61 5.27
N VAL A 189 8.14 17.54 5.17
CA VAL A 189 8.90 17.18 3.97
C VAL A 189 8.39 15.82 3.51
N GLU A 190 7.69 15.81 2.38
CA GLU A 190 7.29 14.56 1.75
C GLU A 190 8.26 14.23 0.62
N VAL A 191 8.59 12.95 0.47
CA VAL A 191 9.29 12.43 -0.70
C VAL A 191 8.33 11.57 -1.51
N GLY A 192 8.19 11.91 -2.78
CA GLY A 192 7.39 11.18 -3.76
C GLY A 192 8.25 10.26 -4.62
N SER A 193 8.05 10.31 -5.93
CA SER A 193 8.82 9.50 -6.89
C SER A 193 10.18 10.16 -7.15
N VAL A 194 11.24 9.41 -6.89
CA VAL A 194 12.63 9.88 -6.98
C VAL A 194 13.54 8.90 -7.74
N GLY A 195 12.99 7.81 -8.27
CA GLY A 195 13.74 6.73 -8.91
C GLY A 195 14.24 7.06 -10.31
N GLN A 196 13.67 8.04 -11.00
CA GLN A 196 13.98 8.44 -12.38
C GLN A 196 14.55 9.86 -12.52
N ALA A 197 15.05 10.44 -11.43
CA ALA A 197 15.65 11.78 -11.46
C ALA A 197 16.80 11.87 -12.49
N SER A 198 16.58 12.65 -13.55
CA SER A 198 17.56 12.84 -14.62
C SER A 198 18.74 13.68 -14.13
N GLN A 199 19.96 13.17 -14.28
CA GLN A 199 21.19 13.84 -13.82
C GLN A 199 21.13 14.26 -12.34
N SER A 200 20.46 13.48 -11.49
CA SER A 200 20.21 13.80 -10.08
C SER A 200 19.58 15.18 -9.86
N THR A 201 18.70 15.59 -10.79
CA THR A 201 17.87 16.79 -10.66
C THR A 201 16.52 16.42 -10.10
N PHE A 202 16.17 17.05 -8.99
CA PHE A 202 14.88 16.94 -8.30
C PHE A 202 14.17 18.29 -8.27
N PHE A 203 12.88 18.25 -8.01
CA PHE A 203 12.00 19.40 -7.95
C PHE A 203 11.30 19.45 -6.59
N ALA A 204 11.40 20.62 -5.96
CA ALA A 204 10.69 20.94 -4.74
C ALA A 204 9.36 21.59 -5.10
N HIS A 205 8.26 20.89 -4.83
CA HIS A 205 6.90 21.38 -5.00
C HIS A 205 6.39 21.97 -3.70
N LYS A 206 5.82 23.17 -3.77
CA LYS A 206 5.26 23.87 -2.60
C LYS A 206 3.88 24.40 -2.92
N GLN A 207 3.10 24.69 -1.89
CA GLN A 207 1.82 25.35 -2.08
C GLN A 207 2.01 26.77 -2.67
N ALA A 208 1.15 27.16 -3.62
CA ALA A 208 1.21 28.48 -4.24
C ALA A 208 1.14 29.62 -3.20
N THR A 209 0.28 29.47 -2.19
CA THR A 209 0.09 30.42 -1.09
C THR A 209 1.09 30.27 0.06
N ALA A 210 1.95 29.24 0.04
CA ALA A 210 2.98 29.06 1.07
C ALA A 210 4.13 30.04 0.83
N ALA A 211 4.00 31.22 1.45
CA ALA A 211 5.04 32.24 1.56
C ALA A 211 5.67 32.28 2.96
N SER A 212 5.46 31.25 3.79
CA SER A 212 5.98 31.23 5.16
C SER A 212 7.50 31.14 5.19
N ALA A 213 8.13 31.78 6.20
CA ALA A 213 9.57 31.67 6.44
C ALA A 213 10.01 30.20 6.61
N SER A 214 9.17 29.39 7.25
CA SER A 214 9.41 27.94 7.43
C SER A 214 9.45 27.17 6.10
N THR A 215 8.63 27.54 5.11
CA THR A 215 8.70 26.94 3.77
C THR A 215 10.00 27.32 3.06
N GLN A 216 10.44 28.57 3.18
CA GLN A 216 11.72 29.00 2.62
C GLN A 216 12.90 28.28 3.26
N GLN A 217 12.85 28.06 4.59
CA GLN A 217 13.86 27.27 5.30
C GLN A 217 13.97 25.83 4.77
N ILE A 218 12.84 25.18 4.45
CA ILE A 218 12.84 23.84 3.83
C ILE A 218 13.50 23.88 2.45
N LEU A 219 13.11 24.83 1.60
CA LEU A 219 13.66 24.97 0.24
C LEU A 219 15.16 25.25 0.23
N GLU A 220 15.62 26.12 1.12
CA GLU A 220 17.04 26.43 1.29
C GLU A 220 17.81 25.21 1.78
N SER A 221 17.29 24.48 2.79
CA SER A 221 17.92 23.27 3.32
C SER A 221 18.04 22.18 2.24
N LEU A 222 17.01 22.01 1.40
CA LEU A 222 17.05 21.08 0.25
C LEU A 222 18.12 21.47 -0.77
N ARG A 223 18.21 22.76 -1.12
CA ARG A 223 19.20 23.28 -2.08
C ARG A 223 20.63 23.12 -1.57
N LEU A 224 20.89 23.46 -0.31
CA LEU A 224 22.21 23.29 0.32
C LEU A 224 22.60 21.82 0.39
N SER A 225 21.65 20.95 0.76
CA SER A 225 21.85 19.51 0.81
C SER A 225 22.18 18.93 -0.56
N ALA A 226 21.48 19.36 -1.61
CA ALA A 226 21.72 18.91 -2.98
C ALA A 226 23.09 19.37 -3.51
N ALA A 227 23.46 20.64 -3.27
CA ALA A 227 24.76 21.17 -3.67
C ALA A 227 25.91 20.38 -3.03
N ALA A 228 25.76 19.96 -1.76
CA ALA A 228 26.75 19.15 -1.06
C ALA A 228 26.87 17.72 -1.60
N THR A 229 25.87 17.21 -2.32
CA THR A 229 25.83 15.84 -2.86
C THR A 229 25.98 15.78 -4.38
N SER A 230 26.49 16.86 -5.01
CA SER A 230 26.58 17.00 -6.48
C SER A 230 25.25 16.73 -7.19
N SER A 231 24.14 17.03 -6.53
CA SER A 231 22.78 16.89 -7.03
C SER A 231 22.16 18.29 -7.17
N THR A 232 21.02 18.39 -7.86
CA THR A 232 20.33 19.67 -8.03
C THR A 232 18.91 19.58 -7.52
N VAL A 233 18.48 20.52 -6.67
CA VAL A 233 17.06 20.71 -6.34
C VAL A 233 16.59 22.04 -6.91
N LYS A 234 15.66 21.99 -7.86
CA LYS A 234 15.01 23.16 -8.45
C LYS A 234 13.67 23.41 -7.78
N LEU A 235 13.21 24.65 -7.78
CA LEU A 235 11.83 24.93 -7.42
C LEU A 235 10.95 24.52 -8.61
N ALA A 236 9.85 23.80 -8.34
CA ALA A 236 8.90 23.42 -9.37
C ALA A 236 8.28 24.65 -10.04
N ASN A 237 7.83 24.48 -11.28
CA ASN A 237 7.29 25.54 -12.11
C ASN A 237 6.11 26.25 -11.41
N ALA A 238 6.16 27.59 -11.37
CA ALA A 238 5.13 28.40 -10.73
C ALA A 238 3.76 28.30 -11.43
N ALA A 239 3.71 27.79 -12.67
CA ALA A 239 2.47 27.51 -13.39
C ALA A 239 1.76 26.23 -12.92
N ASN A 240 2.40 25.39 -12.12
CA ASN A 240 1.77 24.20 -11.56
C ASN A 240 0.60 24.59 -10.62
N PRO A 241 -0.47 23.79 -10.54
CA PRO A 241 -1.65 24.11 -9.74
C PRO A 241 -1.40 24.08 -8.21
N GLY A 242 -0.20 23.72 -7.77
CA GLY A 242 0.21 23.64 -6.37
C GLY A 242 1.17 22.47 -6.16
N ILE A 243 0.99 21.77 -5.03
CA ILE A 243 1.68 20.50 -4.77
C ILE A 243 1.04 19.36 -5.61
N PRO A 244 1.81 18.36 -6.05
CA PRO A 244 1.27 17.19 -6.72
C PRO A 244 0.42 16.35 -5.74
N PRO A 245 -0.41 15.40 -6.24
CA PRO A 245 -1.14 14.45 -5.40
C PRO A 245 -0.18 13.74 -4.43
N SER A 246 -0.36 13.99 -3.14
CA SER A 246 0.59 13.63 -2.10
C SER A 246 -0.10 13.65 -0.73
N SER A 247 0.45 12.94 0.24
CA SER A 247 -0.08 12.96 1.61
C SER A 247 -0.12 14.38 2.19
N LEU A 248 0.78 15.26 1.76
CA LEU A 248 0.86 16.66 2.17
C LEU A 248 -0.42 17.44 1.85
N MET A 249 -1.17 17.03 0.81
CA MET A 249 -2.47 17.63 0.53
C MET A 249 -3.42 17.53 1.71
N THR A 250 -3.41 16.42 2.46
CA THR A 250 -4.31 16.25 3.61
C THR A 250 -3.90 17.13 4.80
N PHE A 251 -2.60 17.29 5.03
CA PHE A 251 -2.05 18.17 6.07
C PHE A 251 -2.38 19.63 5.78
N VAL A 252 -2.11 20.09 4.56
CA VAL A 252 -2.35 21.49 4.14
C VAL A 252 -3.84 21.80 4.08
N HIS A 253 -4.68 20.84 3.68
CA HIS A 253 -6.12 20.99 3.73
C HIS A 253 -6.62 21.10 5.17
N ASN A 254 -6.02 20.34 6.09
CA ASN A 254 -6.43 20.35 7.48
C ASN A 254 -5.98 21.60 8.25
N ASP A 255 -4.76 22.05 7.98
CA ASP A 255 -4.18 23.27 8.53
C ASP A 255 -3.36 23.99 7.43
N PRO A 256 -3.92 25.05 6.80
CA PRO A 256 -3.24 25.82 5.77
C PRO A 256 -1.95 26.52 6.25
N SER A 257 -1.68 26.58 7.56
CA SER A 257 -0.46 27.16 8.12
C SER A 257 0.73 26.21 8.11
N VAL A 258 0.51 24.91 7.85
CA VAL A 258 1.57 23.90 7.78
C VAL A 258 2.52 24.23 6.63
N ALA A 259 3.80 24.40 6.96
CA ALA A 259 4.85 24.61 5.98
C ALA A 259 5.28 23.27 5.38
N GLY A 260 4.91 23.02 4.12
CA GLY A 260 5.17 21.75 3.45
C GLY A 260 5.89 21.87 2.11
N VAL A 261 6.75 20.90 1.80
CA VAL A 261 7.35 20.71 0.48
C VAL A 261 7.31 19.23 0.10
N VAL A 262 6.98 18.93 -1.16
CA VAL A 262 7.12 17.59 -1.75
C VAL A 262 8.35 17.56 -2.64
N LEU A 263 9.25 16.63 -2.41
CA LEU A 263 10.42 16.38 -3.25
C LEU A 263 10.08 15.30 -4.28
N GLU A 264 10.17 15.66 -5.55
CA GLU A 264 9.84 14.79 -6.70
C GLU A 264 10.98 14.82 -7.73
N GLU A 265 11.02 13.84 -8.61
CA GLU A 265 11.90 13.80 -9.78
C GLU A 265 11.41 14.61 -10.98
N PHE A 266 10.17 15.08 -10.95
CA PHE A 266 9.51 15.74 -12.08
C PHE A 266 9.11 17.18 -11.77
N ASP A 267 9.09 18.03 -12.81
CA ASP A 267 8.68 19.43 -12.70
C ASP A 267 7.17 19.62 -12.85
N THR A 268 6.60 19.23 -13.99
CA THR A 268 5.19 19.51 -14.32
C THR A 268 4.36 18.24 -14.55
N ALA A 269 4.98 17.20 -15.10
CA ALA A 269 4.34 15.93 -15.43
C ALA A 269 5.26 14.78 -15.02
N PHE A 270 4.69 13.66 -14.57
CA PHE A 270 5.44 12.50 -14.08
C PHE A 270 6.50 12.05 -15.10
N SER A 271 7.72 11.82 -14.61
CA SER A 271 8.77 11.16 -15.39
C SER A 271 8.43 9.68 -15.60
N ASN A 272 7.83 9.06 -14.58
CA ASN A 272 7.30 7.70 -14.63
C ASN A 272 6.20 7.52 -15.69
N LYS A 273 6.51 6.74 -16.74
CA LYS A 273 5.56 6.37 -17.81
C LYS A 273 4.61 5.24 -17.41
N PHE A 274 4.92 4.54 -16.33
CA PHE A 274 4.19 3.37 -15.84
C PHE A 274 3.52 3.64 -14.49
N TYR A 275 3.20 4.90 -14.19
CA TYR A 275 2.54 5.31 -12.96
C TYR A 275 1.33 4.41 -12.64
N HIS A 276 1.40 3.73 -11.48
CA HIS A 276 0.39 2.77 -11.04
C HIS A 276 0.04 1.68 -12.10
N SER A 277 1.06 1.15 -12.77
CA SER A 277 0.95 0.04 -13.72
C SER A 277 1.74 -1.18 -13.27
N GLN A 278 1.39 -2.36 -13.79
CA GLN A 278 2.18 -3.58 -13.61
C GLN A 278 3.59 -3.50 -14.21
N TYR A 279 3.85 -2.50 -15.07
CA TYR A 279 5.15 -2.27 -15.70
C TYR A 279 6.06 -1.31 -14.90
N ASP A 280 5.60 -0.80 -13.75
CA ASP A 280 6.44 -0.02 -12.83
C ASP A 280 7.33 -0.95 -11.99
N ASP A 281 8.28 -1.60 -12.66
CA ASP A 281 9.17 -2.62 -12.11
C ASP A 281 10.60 -2.10 -11.83
N LYS A 282 11.52 -2.99 -11.44
CA LYS A 282 12.92 -2.64 -11.14
C LYS A 282 13.62 -1.89 -12.28
N SER A 283 13.28 -2.18 -13.54
CA SER A 283 13.92 -1.53 -14.70
C SER A 283 13.54 -0.06 -14.83
N ASN A 284 12.46 0.35 -14.15
CA ASN A 284 11.94 1.71 -14.14
C ASN A 284 12.59 2.61 -13.07
N VAL A 285 13.55 2.10 -12.28
CA VAL A 285 14.21 2.87 -11.21
C VAL A 285 15.73 2.86 -11.30
N ASN A 286 16.35 3.96 -10.86
CA ASN A 286 17.79 4.16 -10.76
C ASN A 286 18.20 4.27 -9.28
N THR A 287 18.99 3.30 -8.81
CA THR A 287 19.49 3.24 -7.43
C THR A 287 20.34 4.46 -7.05
N THR A 288 21.06 5.05 -8.02
CA THR A 288 21.88 6.25 -7.79
C THR A 288 21.00 7.47 -7.52
N ALA A 289 19.85 7.59 -8.20
CA ALA A 289 18.89 8.65 -7.96
C ALA A 289 18.27 8.52 -6.56
N ILE A 290 17.87 7.31 -6.17
CA ILE A 290 17.33 7.02 -4.83
C ILE A 290 18.37 7.34 -3.74
N ALA A 291 19.64 6.95 -3.92
CA ALA A 291 20.71 7.26 -2.96
C ALA A 291 21.01 8.77 -2.87
N ALA A 292 20.92 9.50 -3.98
CA ALA A 292 21.05 10.95 -3.99
C ALA A 292 19.90 11.62 -3.25
N ALA A 293 18.65 11.19 -3.49
CA ALA A 293 17.48 11.66 -2.76
C ALA A 293 17.58 11.37 -1.26
N ALA A 294 18.00 10.17 -0.87
CA ALA A 294 18.24 9.80 0.53
C ALA A 294 19.27 10.73 1.19
N SER A 295 20.35 11.07 0.47
CA SER A 295 21.39 11.97 0.98
C SER A 295 20.88 13.40 1.15
N ILE A 296 20.08 13.88 0.20
CA ILE A 296 19.41 15.19 0.29
C ILE A 296 18.48 15.21 1.50
N LEU A 297 17.64 14.18 1.66
CA LEU A 297 16.68 14.06 2.76
C LEU A 297 17.38 14.03 4.11
N ALA A 298 18.37 13.15 4.31
CA ALA A 298 19.08 13.03 5.59
C ALA A 298 19.68 14.37 6.03
N ARG A 299 20.39 15.06 5.13
CA ARG A 299 21.01 16.36 5.41
C ARG A 299 19.96 17.44 5.69
N THR A 300 18.89 17.48 4.88
CA THR A 300 17.79 18.44 5.05
C THR A 300 17.12 18.26 6.41
N LEU A 301 16.83 17.02 6.81
CA LEU A 301 16.19 16.74 8.10
C LEU A 301 17.07 17.14 9.28
N VAL A 302 18.40 16.98 9.21
CA VAL A 302 19.32 17.47 10.24
C VAL A 302 19.34 19.00 10.29
N MET A 303 19.40 19.69 9.16
CA MET A 303 19.35 21.16 9.11
C MET A 303 18.05 21.69 9.72
N LEU A 304 16.92 21.07 9.38
CA LEU A 304 15.61 21.46 9.91
C LEU A 304 15.45 21.14 11.40
N ALA A 305 15.95 19.99 11.85
CA ALA A 305 15.87 19.59 13.26
C ALA A 305 16.74 20.46 14.17
N SER A 306 17.95 20.77 13.71
CA SER A 306 18.96 21.54 14.45
C SER A 306 18.81 23.07 14.34
N ASP A 307 17.99 23.55 13.41
CA ASP A 307 17.93 24.96 12.99
C ASP A 307 19.31 25.54 12.61
N ASN A 308 20.20 24.69 12.09
CA ASN A 308 21.57 25.04 11.72
C ASN A 308 21.96 24.44 10.37
N THR A 309 22.19 25.30 9.38
CA THR A 309 22.57 24.92 8.01
C THR A 309 24.05 24.56 7.84
N ASP A 310 24.91 24.94 8.80
CA ASP A 310 26.37 24.77 8.74
C ASP A 310 26.91 23.83 9.83
N SER A 311 26.05 22.97 10.38
CA SER A 311 26.44 22.04 11.44
C SER A 311 27.56 21.09 10.97
N PRO A 312 28.63 20.88 11.77
CA PRO A 312 29.69 19.92 11.43
C PRO A 312 29.17 18.49 11.29
N ILE A 313 28.04 18.17 11.94
CA ILE A 313 27.33 16.90 11.84
C ILE A 313 26.95 16.59 10.38
N LEU A 314 26.67 17.62 9.56
CA LEU A 314 26.32 17.42 8.16
C LEU A 314 27.44 16.75 7.37
N LYS A 315 28.70 16.88 7.78
CA LYS A 315 29.84 16.23 7.10
C LYS A 315 29.96 14.73 7.43
N SER A 316 29.39 14.26 8.54
CA SER A 316 29.41 12.84 8.91
C SER A 316 28.26 12.05 8.29
N ILE A 317 27.25 12.71 7.74
CA ILE A 317 26.11 12.06 7.07
C ILE A 317 26.58 11.37 5.79
N GLN A 318 26.56 10.05 5.80
CA GLN A 318 26.89 9.22 4.64
C GLN A 318 25.78 8.18 4.44
N VAL A 319 25.12 8.24 3.28
CA VAL A 319 24.14 7.23 2.89
C VAL A 319 24.85 5.99 2.39
N ASN A 320 24.41 4.82 2.87
CA ASN A 320 24.93 3.54 2.43
C ASN A 320 24.29 3.15 1.08
N THR A 321 25.03 3.33 -0.02
CA THR A 321 24.56 3.00 -1.37
C THR A 321 24.27 1.50 -1.55
N SER A 322 25.06 0.63 -0.92
CA SER A 322 24.81 -0.82 -0.95
C SER A 322 23.52 -1.22 -0.26
N LEU A 323 23.12 -0.49 0.80
CA LEU A 323 21.82 -0.69 1.43
C LEU A 323 20.68 -0.27 0.49
N VAL A 324 20.84 0.83 -0.26
CA VAL A 324 19.85 1.26 -1.26
C VAL A 324 19.68 0.21 -2.36
N GLU A 325 20.79 -0.36 -2.85
CA GLU A 325 20.76 -1.44 -3.84
C GLU A 325 20.07 -2.69 -3.31
N GLU A 326 20.39 -3.12 -2.08
CA GLU A 326 19.74 -4.26 -1.44
C GLU A 326 18.24 -4.00 -1.23
N LEU A 327 17.85 -2.81 -0.75
CA LEU A 327 16.45 -2.42 -0.60
C LEU A 327 15.69 -2.49 -1.94
N VAL A 328 16.24 -1.92 -3.01
CA VAL A 328 15.61 -1.97 -4.35
C VAL A 328 15.51 -3.41 -4.84
N GLU A 329 16.52 -4.24 -4.60
CA GLU A 329 16.49 -5.65 -4.97
C GLU A 329 15.41 -6.43 -4.21
N CYS A 330 15.30 -6.25 -2.88
CA CYS A 330 14.28 -6.90 -2.05
C CYS A 330 12.86 -6.55 -2.50
N PHE A 331 12.61 -5.29 -2.85
CA PHE A 331 11.28 -4.78 -3.09
C PHE A 331 10.85 -4.85 -4.57
N SER A 332 11.78 -4.81 -5.52
CA SER A 332 11.46 -4.71 -6.94
C SER A 332 11.73 -6.00 -7.74
N THR A 333 12.15 -7.09 -7.10
CA THR A 333 12.37 -8.40 -7.76
C THR A 333 11.48 -9.50 -7.18
N THR A 334 11.23 -10.54 -7.98
CA THR A 334 10.53 -11.76 -7.52
C THR A 334 11.48 -12.74 -6.82
N SER A 335 12.76 -12.74 -7.18
CA SER A 335 13.79 -13.60 -6.58
C SER A 335 15.10 -12.81 -6.44
N PRO A 336 15.63 -12.63 -5.22
CA PRO A 336 15.14 -13.20 -3.95
C PRO A 336 13.88 -12.51 -3.41
N GLY A 337 13.52 -11.31 -3.91
CA GLY A 337 12.37 -10.54 -3.41
C GLY A 337 12.41 -10.35 -1.90
N MET A 338 11.29 -10.58 -1.22
CA MET A 338 11.19 -10.48 0.25
C MET A 338 11.91 -11.60 1.02
N ARG A 339 12.64 -12.50 0.34
CA ARG A 339 13.58 -13.44 0.96
C ARG A 339 15.02 -12.97 0.88
N CYS A 340 15.26 -11.72 0.51
CA CYS A 340 16.59 -11.15 0.59
C CYS A 340 17.10 -11.15 2.04
N ARG A 341 18.43 -11.11 2.20
CA ARG A 341 19.09 -11.17 3.51
C ARG A 341 18.60 -10.08 4.47
N LEU A 342 18.44 -8.85 3.99
CA LEU A 342 17.93 -7.74 4.79
C LEU A 342 16.54 -8.02 5.37
N VAL A 343 15.60 -8.52 4.57
CA VAL A 343 14.25 -8.84 5.04
C VAL A 343 14.29 -10.02 6.02
N GLU A 344 15.02 -11.09 5.69
CA GLU A 344 15.17 -12.26 6.56
C GLU A 344 15.80 -11.94 7.93
N SER A 345 16.62 -10.88 8.00
CA SER A 345 17.20 -10.42 9.26
C SER A 345 16.20 -9.70 10.18
N LEU A 346 15.07 -9.22 9.63
CA LEU A 346 14.09 -8.39 10.34
C LEU A 346 12.71 -9.04 10.48
N MET A 347 12.35 -9.95 9.57
CA MET A 347 11.04 -10.62 9.59
C MET A 347 11.02 -11.86 8.71
N THR A 348 9.98 -12.68 8.88
CA THR A 348 9.63 -13.73 7.91
C THR A 348 8.46 -13.25 7.05
N ALA A 349 8.72 -13.06 5.76
CA ALA A 349 7.70 -12.72 4.76
C ALA A 349 6.77 -13.91 4.49
N SER A 350 5.53 -13.61 4.10
CA SER A 350 4.52 -14.59 3.70
C SER A 350 4.62 -14.95 2.22
N GLN A 351 5.08 -14.02 1.38
CA GLN A 351 5.22 -14.16 -0.07
C GLN A 351 6.58 -13.65 -0.54
N ASP A 352 7.03 -14.15 -1.70
CA ASP A 352 8.33 -13.80 -2.28
C ASP A 352 8.24 -12.47 -3.03
N SER A 353 7.17 -12.27 -3.81
CA SER A 353 6.82 -11.01 -4.47
C SER A 353 5.75 -10.25 -3.69
N VAL A 354 5.88 -8.93 -3.60
CA VAL A 354 4.89 -8.10 -2.90
C VAL A 354 4.05 -7.30 -3.88
N SER A 355 2.74 -7.48 -3.80
CA SER A 355 1.79 -6.50 -4.31
C SER A 355 1.64 -5.36 -3.29
N ARG A 356 1.69 -4.12 -3.77
CA ARG A 356 1.47 -2.90 -2.98
C ARG A 356 0.05 -2.40 -3.03
N TYR A 357 -0.86 -3.26 -3.44
CA TYR A 357 -2.27 -2.99 -3.25
C TYR A 357 -2.56 -2.90 -1.74
N VAL A 358 -3.33 -1.87 -1.35
CA VAL A 358 -3.66 -1.59 0.05
C VAL A 358 -4.36 -2.77 0.74
N GLY A 359 -5.14 -3.55 0.01
CA GLY A 359 -5.95 -4.63 0.56
C GLY A 359 -7.18 -4.14 1.32
N VAL A 360 -7.79 -5.07 2.05
CA VAL A 360 -8.95 -4.83 2.92
C VAL A 360 -8.53 -4.74 4.37
N PHE A 361 -9.23 -3.87 5.12
CA PHE A 361 -9.01 -3.74 6.55
C PHE A 361 -9.78 -4.85 7.29
N GLN A 362 -9.07 -5.89 7.73
CA GLN A 362 -9.65 -7.10 8.35
C GLN A 362 -9.60 -7.09 9.89
N ALA A 363 -9.03 -6.06 10.49
CA ALA A 363 -8.78 -6.01 11.92
C ALA A 363 -9.86 -5.25 12.69
N ASP A 364 -9.94 -5.50 14.00
CA ASP A 364 -10.51 -4.53 14.93
C ASP A 364 -9.47 -3.42 15.17
N PRO A 365 -9.77 -2.15 14.82
CA PRO A 365 -8.84 -1.03 15.05
C PRO A 365 -8.43 -0.84 16.51
N SER A 366 -9.20 -1.37 17.48
CA SER A 366 -8.92 -1.29 18.91
C SER A 366 -7.88 -2.30 19.40
N VAL A 367 -7.57 -3.33 18.61
CA VAL A 367 -6.59 -4.36 18.95
C VAL A 367 -5.20 -3.96 18.45
N LEU A 368 -4.20 -4.07 19.33
CA LEU A 368 -2.80 -3.83 18.99
C LEU A 368 -2.32 -4.79 17.88
N PRO A 369 -1.88 -4.29 16.72
CA PRO A 369 -1.55 -5.16 15.57
C PRO A 369 -0.35 -6.10 15.82
N ASN A 370 0.44 -5.83 16.86
CA ASN A 370 1.61 -6.64 17.23
C ASN A 370 1.24 -8.07 17.65
N SER A 371 -0.02 -8.34 18.01
CA SER A 371 -0.51 -9.69 18.33
C SER A 371 -0.99 -10.48 17.11
N THR A 372 -1.21 -9.83 15.96
CA THR A 372 -1.73 -10.43 14.73
C THR A 372 -0.95 -9.95 13.50
N PRO A 373 0.32 -10.34 13.33
CA PRO A 373 1.13 -9.89 12.18
C PRO A 373 0.59 -10.38 10.84
N GLU A 374 -0.23 -11.43 10.81
CA GLU A 374 -0.74 -12.05 9.57
C GLU A 374 -1.70 -11.16 8.77
N ILE A 375 -2.33 -10.17 9.42
CA ILE A 375 -3.26 -9.24 8.77
C ILE A 375 -2.56 -7.97 8.24
N ILE A 376 -1.24 -7.83 8.47
CA ILE A 376 -0.46 -6.67 8.06
C ILE A 376 0.38 -7.03 6.84
N SER A 377 0.38 -6.17 5.82
CA SER A 377 1.19 -6.39 4.62
C SER A 377 2.68 -6.58 4.95
N ASP A 378 3.37 -7.44 4.19
CA ASP A 378 4.80 -7.68 4.40
C ASP A 378 5.65 -6.41 4.20
N THR A 379 5.26 -5.52 3.28
CA THR A 379 5.90 -4.19 3.14
C THR A 379 5.78 -3.37 4.42
N THR A 380 4.57 -3.25 4.98
CA THR A 380 4.34 -2.49 6.21
C THR A 380 5.11 -3.10 7.38
N ARG A 381 5.12 -4.43 7.52
CA ARG A 381 5.86 -5.15 8.57
C ARG A 381 7.37 -4.91 8.46
N PHE A 382 7.91 -4.89 7.24
CA PHE A 382 9.31 -4.58 7.02
C PHE A 382 9.64 -3.15 7.40
N VAL A 383 8.87 -2.18 6.89
CA VAL A 383 9.05 -0.75 7.19
C VAL A 383 8.99 -0.51 8.70
N TRP A 384 8.06 -1.17 9.40
CA TRP A 384 7.96 -1.11 10.85
C TRP A 384 9.21 -1.66 11.55
N ASN A 385 9.68 -2.86 11.20
CA ASN A 385 10.88 -3.43 11.83
C ASN A 385 12.12 -2.61 11.54
N PHE A 386 12.27 -2.14 10.30
CA PHE A 386 13.41 -1.34 9.86
C PHE A 386 13.46 0.00 10.61
N LEU A 387 12.33 0.73 10.65
CA LEU A 387 12.26 1.99 11.41
C LEU A 387 12.46 1.73 12.90
N ALA A 388 11.84 0.69 13.47
CA ALA A 388 11.99 0.36 14.88
C ALA A 388 13.46 0.09 15.26
N ASP A 389 14.19 -0.64 14.42
CA ASP A 389 15.61 -0.92 14.61
C ASP A 389 16.46 0.36 14.54
N ARG A 390 16.30 1.15 13.47
CA ARG A 390 17.14 2.32 13.18
C ARG A 390 16.83 3.53 14.06
N THR A 391 15.61 3.68 14.53
CA THR A 391 15.25 4.79 15.44
C THR A 391 15.34 4.42 16.92
N SER A 392 15.81 3.21 17.24
CA SER A 392 15.94 2.77 18.63
C SER A 392 17.04 3.51 19.38
N LEU A 393 16.85 3.69 20.68
CA LEU A 393 17.93 4.17 21.55
C LEU A 393 18.89 3.02 21.85
N GLN A 394 20.18 3.24 21.64
CA GLN A 394 21.23 2.34 22.15
C GLN A 394 21.22 2.39 23.68
N ARG A 395 20.85 1.27 24.32
CA ARG A 395 21.05 1.07 25.76
C ARG A 395 22.34 0.27 25.97
N GLU A 396 23.05 0.57 27.05
CA GLU A 396 24.30 -0.11 27.44
C GLU A 396 24.08 -1.60 27.79
N ASN A 397 22.86 -1.99 28.16
CA ASN A 397 22.52 -3.38 28.45
C ASN A 397 22.18 -4.16 27.18
N LEU A 398 22.61 -5.43 27.14
CA LEU A 398 22.22 -6.38 26.11
C LEU A 398 20.68 -6.43 25.98
N PRO A 399 20.13 -6.23 24.77
CA PRO A 399 18.68 -6.24 24.57
C PRO A 399 18.11 -7.62 24.92
N ALA A 400 16.99 -7.63 25.64
CA ALA A 400 16.30 -8.87 25.99
C ALA A 400 15.69 -9.51 24.74
N ASN A 401 15.73 -10.84 24.66
CA ASN A 401 15.07 -11.56 23.57
C ASN A 401 13.54 -11.51 23.72
N CYS A 402 12.83 -11.47 22.60
CA CYS A 402 11.38 -11.45 22.54
C CYS A 402 10.85 -12.33 21.40
N THR A 403 9.64 -12.84 21.56
CA THR A 403 8.91 -13.56 20.50
C THR A 403 7.93 -12.65 19.76
N SER A 404 7.22 -11.80 20.49
CA SER A 404 6.27 -10.82 19.92
C SER A 404 6.09 -9.58 20.80
N VAL A 405 6.19 -9.74 22.13
CA VAL A 405 5.95 -8.66 23.10
C VAL A 405 7.15 -8.51 24.03
N CYS A 406 7.49 -7.26 24.32
CA CYS A 406 8.51 -6.88 25.29
C CYS A 406 7.88 -6.61 26.67
N LYS A 407 8.64 -6.83 27.74
CA LYS A 407 8.16 -6.61 29.12
C LYS A 407 8.00 -5.13 29.44
N ASN A 408 8.89 -4.29 28.90
CA ASN A 408 8.84 -2.85 29.12
C ASN A 408 7.88 -2.22 28.09
N PRO A 409 6.94 -1.36 28.53
CA PRO A 409 5.99 -0.71 27.62
C PRO A 409 6.64 0.30 26.66
N GLU A 410 7.87 0.73 26.97
CA GLU A 410 8.68 1.62 26.12
C GLU A 410 9.50 0.86 25.06
N GLU A 411 9.44 -0.47 25.06
CA GLU A 411 10.19 -1.33 24.16
C GLU A 411 9.26 -2.06 23.19
N VAL A 412 9.77 -2.24 21.97
CA VAL A 412 9.11 -2.99 20.93
C VAL A 412 9.99 -4.16 20.49
N CYS A 413 9.36 -5.27 20.09
CA CYS A 413 10.07 -6.46 19.64
C CYS A 413 10.45 -6.32 18.18
N VAL A 414 11.75 -6.26 17.88
CA VAL A 414 12.28 -6.07 16.52
C VAL A 414 12.99 -7.33 16.06
N GLY A 415 12.80 -7.73 14.80
CA GLY A 415 13.57 -8.84 14.23
C GLY A 415 13.08 -10.24 14.62
N ALA A 416 11.86 -10.36 15.16
CA ALA A 416 11.30 -11.66 15.46
C ALA A 416 10.90 -12.40 14.17
N THR A 417 11.46 -13.60 13.98
CA THR A 417 11.21 -14.45 12.81
C THR A 417 10.67 -15.81 13.24
N LYS A 418 10.25 -16.65 12.29
CA LYS A 418 9.85 -18.04 12.59
C LYS A 418 11.00 -18.88 13.17
N SER A 419 12.25 -18.51 12.87
CA SER A 419 13.45 -19.27 13.23
C SER A 419 14.28 -18.64 14.36
N GLN A 420 14.10 -17.36 14.65
CA GLN A 420 14.93 -16.60 15.60
C GLN A 420 14.09 -15.68 16.46
N GLN A 421 14.47 -15.56 17.73
CA GLN A 421 13.88 -14.59 18.64
C GLN A 421 14.31 -13.18 18.23
N GLY A 422 13.38 -12.23 18.33
CA GLY A 422 13.67 -10.81 18.16
C GLY A 422 14.36 -10.21 19.38
N GLN A 423 14.67 -8.94 19.29
CA GLN A 423 15.31 -8.14 20.34
C GLN A 423 14.39 -7.00 20.77
N CYS A 424 14.26 -6.82 22.08
CA CYS A 424 13.55 -5.67 22.65
C CYS A 424 14.39 -4.41 22.50
N ARG A 425 13.82 -3.42 21.79
CA ARG A 425 14.47 -2.14 21.53
C ARG A 425 13.58 -0.99 21.97
N ALA A 426 14.18 0.01 22.61
CA ALA A 426 13.48 1.22 23.01
C ALA A 426 13.20 2.09 21.78
N SER A 427 11.99 1.96 21.21
CA SER A 427 11.58 2.66 20.00
C SER A 427 10.11 3.03 20.11
N ALA A 428 9.73 4.21 19.63
CA ALA A 428 8.35 4.67 19.61
C ALA A 428 7.61 4.28 18.31
N THR A 429 8.18 3.34 17.55
CA THR A 429 7.62 2.91 16.27
C THR A 429 6.31 2.15 16.47
N ARG A 430 5.27 2.51 15.72
CA ARG A 430 3.97 1.82 15.77
C ARG A 430 3.24 1.83 14.45
N TYR A 431 2.25 0.96 14.38
CA TYR A 431 1.25 0.98 13.33
C TYR A 431 0.19 2.04 13.61
N VAL A 432 -0.23 2.73 12.56
CA VAL A 432 -1.37 3.64 12.56
C VAL A 432 -2.39 3.06 11.59
N PRO A 433 -3.63 2.75 12.02
CA PRO A 433 -4.61 2.18 11.10
C PRO A 433 -4.93 3.17 9.99
N ALA A 434 -5.09 2.66 8.78
CA ALA A 434 -5.34 3.40 7.56
C ALA A 434 -6.62 2.87 6.91
N TYR A 435 -7.72 3.58 7.10
CA TYR A 435 -9.03 3.34 6.50
C TYR A 435 -9.80 4.66 6.52
N SER A 436 -10.93 4.74 5.82
CA SER A 436 -11.69 5.99 5.75
C SER A 436 -12.14 6.48 7.14
N PRO A 437 -11.84 7.72 7.56
CA PRO A 437 -12.32 8.27 8.85
C PRO A 437 -13.84 8.32 8.99
N ARG A 438 -14.57 8.18 7.88
CA ARG A 438 -16.04 8.06 7.86
C ARG A 438 -16.56 6.67 8.18
N LEU A 439 -15.68 5.73 8.48
CA LEU A 439 -16.07 4.39 8.88
C LEU A 439 -15.83 4.22 10.38
N GLN A 440 -16.80 3.61 11.05
CA GLN A 440 -16.67 3.19 12.43
C GLN A 440 -17.03 1.71 12.54
N LEU A 441 -16.15 0.93 13.16
CA LEU A 441 -16.47 -0.44 13.53
C LEU A 441 -17.38 -0.41 14.77
N LYS A 442 -18.59 -0.97 14.65
CA LYS A 442 -19.50 -1.21 15.78
C LYS A 442 -19.66 -2.71 15.95
N GLU A 443 -19.16 -3.23 17.07
CA GLU A 443 -19.12 -4.66 17.40
C GLU A 443 -18.42 -5.49 16.31
N TYR A 444 -19.15 -5.87 15.26
CA TYR A 444 -18.67 -6.74 14.17
C TYR A 444 -18.94 -6.22 12.76
N TRP A 445 -19.55 -5.04 12.58
CA TRP A 445 -19.83 -4.48 11.26
C TRP A 445 -19.38 -3.02 11.12
N TRP A 446 -19.06 -2.65 9.89
CA TRP A 446 -18.61 -1.32 9.53
C TRP A 446 -19.82 -0.42 9.23
N GLU A 447 -19.95 0.66 9.99
CA GLU A 447 -20.97 1.67 9.79
C GLU A 447 -20.39 2.89 9.08
N LEU A 448 -21.12 3.38 8.07
CA LEU A 448 -20.81 4.62 7.38
C LEU A 448 -21.38 5.81 8.17
N LEU A 449 -20.49 6.69 8.64
CA LEU A 449 -20.85 7.89 9.37
C LEU A 449 -21.48 8.94 8.43
N PRO A 450 -22.48 9.72 8.92
CA PRO A 450 -23.10 10.78 8.16
C PRO A 450 -22.10 11.89 7.84
N ILE A 451 -22.38 12.67 6.79
CA ILE A 451 -21.54 13.80 6.38
C ILE A 451 -21.78 14.98 7.33
N GLU A 452 -20.72 15.56 7.89
CA GLU A 452 -20.81 16.77 8.70
C GLU A 452 -21.12 18.01 7.82
N ALA A 453 -21.92 18.95 8.33
CA ALA A 453 -22.32 20.13 7.58
C ALA A 453 -21.16 21.13 7.42
N GLY A 454 -20.79 21.47 6.17
CA GLY A 454 -19.74 22.46 5.86
C GLY A 454 -18.72 22.00 4.81
N ASP A 455 -18.85 20.76 4.35
CA ASP A 455 -17.92 20.11 3.46
C ASP A 455 -18.00 20.61 2.00
N LYS A 456 -16.88 21.12 1.45
CA LYS A 456 -16.82 21.71 0.09
C LYS A 456 -15.84 20.95 -0.79
N MET A 457 -16.30 20.56 -1.99
CA MET A 457 -15.57 19.89 -3.09
C MET A 457 -15.60 18.35 -3.11
N GLY A 458 -16.73 17.70 -2.77
CA GLY A 458 -16.70 16.24 -2.60
C GLY A 458 -15.69 15.83 -1.51
N ALA A 459 -15.45 16.73 -0.54
CA ALA A 459 -14.41 16.68 0.47
C ALA A 459 -14.76 15.75 1.66
N VAL A 460 -15.78 14.94 1.46
CA VAL A 460 -16.17 13.80 2.27
C VAL A 460 -15.03 12.80 2.20
N ASP A 461 -14.49 12.34 3.32
CA ASP A 461 -13.43 11.32 3.26
C ASP A 461 -13.90 10.14 2.40
N PRO A 462 -13.15 9.77 1.36
CA PRO A 462 -13.62 8.79 0.41
C PRO A 462 -13.76 7.43 1.09
N VAL A 463 -14.77 6.68 0.66
CA VAL A 463 -15.06 5.34 1.18
C VAL A 463 -14.89 4.38 0.03
N TYR A 464 -13.85 3.57 0.12
CA TYR A 464 -13.60 2.48 -0.80
C TYR A 464 -13.88 1.16 -0.10
N THR A 465 -14.56 0.26 -0.81
CA THR A 465 -14.88 -1.07 -0.32
C THR A 465 -14.60 -2.09 -1.40
N GLU A 466 -14.11 -3.25 -1.01
CA GLU A 466 -13.77 -4.37 -1.89
C GLU A 466 -14.75 -5.51 -1.63
N SER A 467 -15.39 -5.97 -2.70
CA SER A 467 -16.37 -7.08 -2.67
C SER A 467 -15.74 -8.33 -2.10
N TYR A 468 -16.52 -9.14 -1.40
CA TYR A 468 -16.13 -10.53 -1.19
C TYR A 468 -16.14 -11.30 -2.52
N TRP A 469 -15.27 -12.30 -2.60
CA TRP A 469 -15.29 -13.36 -3.61
C TRP A 469 -14.93 -14.68 -2.91
N ASN A 470 -15.30 -15.80 -3.52
CA ASN A 470 -14.95 -17.12 -2.98
C ASN A 470 -13.61 -17.61 -3.54
N SER A 471 -13.57 -17.85 -4.85
CA SER A 471 -12.37 -18.28 -5.56
C SER A 471 -12.33 -17.59 -6.91
N ILE A 472 -11.16 -17.07 -7.28
CA ILE A 472 -10.89 -16.54 -8.61
C ILE A 472 -10.18 -17.64 -9.39
N SER A 473 -10.73 -18.06 -10.53
CA SER A 473 -10.16 -19.16 -11.32
C SER A 473 -10.34 -18.95 -12.82
N ILE A 474 -9.45 -19.57 -13.59
CA ILE A 474 -9.53 -19.65 -15.04
C ILE A 474 -9.44 -21.12 -15.44
N ARG A 475 -10.33 -21.57 -16.33
CA ARG A 475 -10.30 -22.94 -16.87
C ARG A 475 -10.40 -22.92 -18.39
N ALA A 476 -9.57 -23.74 -19.03
CA ALA A 476 -9.62 -23.98 -20.48
C ALA A 476 -10.17 -25.38 -20.76
N TYR A 477 -11.05 -25.50 -21.75
CA TYR A 477 -11.64 -26.78 -22.16
C TYR A 477 -12.07 -26.77 -23.63
N GLN A 478 -12.31 -27.94 -24.21
CA GLN A 478 -12.92 -28.05 -25.53
C GLN A 478 -14.44 -28.02 -25.41
N GLN A 479 -15.06 -27.10 -26.14
CA GLN A 479 -16.50 -26.94 -26.19
C GLN A 479 -17.06 -27.58 -27.46
N GLU A 480 -17.91 -28.58 -27.26
CA GLU A 480 -18.64 -29.26 -28.32
C GLU A 480 -19.80 -28.41 -28.88
N GLY A 481 -20.41 -28.90 -29.95
CA GLY A 481 -21.61 -28.26 -30.49
C GLY A 481 -22.86 -28.47 -29.65
N ALA A 482 -23.70 -27.44 -29.58
CA ALA A 482 -25.02 -27.53 -28.95
C ALA A 482 -25.86 -28.71 -29.49
N TRP A 483 -25.70 -29.06 -30.77
CA TRP A 483 -26.36 -30.23 -31.39
C TRP A 483 -25.95 -31.56 -30.74
N TYR A 484 -24.71 -31.66 -30.24
CA TYR A 484 -24.20 -32.85 -29.58
C TYR A 484 -24.82 -33.01 -28.20
N ASP A 485 -24.95 -31.92 -27.44
CA ASP A 485 -25.64 -31.90 -26.14
C ASP A 485 -27.13 -32.25 -26.29
N GLU A 486 -27.81 -31.69 -27.30
CA GLU A 486 -29.20 -32.02 -27.63
C GLU A 486 -29.37 -33.50 -28.01
N LEU A 487 -28.44 -34.06 -28.80
CA LEU A 487 -28.46 -35.46 -29.18
C LEU A 487 -28.26 -36.38 -27.97
N ILE A 488 -27.32 -36.05 -27.07
CA ILE A 488 -27.12 -36.80 -25.83
C ILE A 488 -28.40 -36.75 -24.98
N LEU A 489 -28.98 -35.57 -24.78
CA LEU A 489 -30.20 -35.41 -24.01
C LEU A 489 -31.36 -36.24 -24.60
N PHE A 490 -31.58 -36.15 -25.91
CA PHE A 490 -32.63 -36.89 -26.60
C PHE A 490 -32.41 -38.41 -26.48
N SER A 491 -31.18 -38.88 -26.70
CA SER A 491 -30.84 -40.30 -26.55
C SER A 491 -31.09 -40.80 -25.12
N GLY A 492 -30.74 -40.01 -24.10
CA GLY A 492 -30.98 -40.31 -22.69
C GLY A 492 -32.47 -40.40 -22.35
N VAL A 493 -33.29 -39.46 -22.85
CA VAL A 493 -34.74 -39.48 -22.72
C VAL A 493 -35.34 -40.72 -23.39
N CYS A 494 -34.91 -41.05 -24.62
CA CYS A 494 -35.36 -42.24 -25.33
C CYS A 494 -35.04 -43.53 -24.58
N VAL A 495 -33.81 -43.70 -24.09
CA VAL A 495 -33.40 -44.90 -23.33
C VAL A 495 -34.21 -45.02 -22.04
N THR A 496 -34.46 -43.90 -21.35
CA THR A 496 -35.27 -43.89 -20.13
C THR A 496 -36.72 -44.26 -20.41
N PHE A 497 -37.31 -43.71 -21.48
CA PHE A 497 -38.67 -44.05 -21.91
C PHE A 497 -38.79 -45.54 -22.25
N VAL A 498 -37.87 -46.08 -23.06
CA VAL A 498 -37.85 -47.50 -23.42
C VAL A 498 -37.70 -48.37 -22.17
N SER A 499 -36.80 -48.02 -21.26
CA SER A 499 -36.61 -48.75 -20.00
C SER A 499 -37.88 -48.78 -19.14
N VAL A 500 -38.55 -47.64 -18.97
CA VAL A 500 -39.83 -47.55 -18.22
C VAL A 500 -40.90 -48.43 -18.86
N VAL A 501 -41.04 -48.37 -20.19
CA VAL A 501 -41.99 -49.21 -20.94
C VAL A 501 -41.67 -50.70 -20.78
N SER A 502 -40.39 -51.09 -20.92
CA SER A 502 -39.95 -52.46 -20.73
C SER A 502 -40.21 -52.98 -19.31
N VAL A 503 -39.98 -52.17 -18.28
CA VAL A 503 -40.28 -52.50 -16.88
C VAL A 503 -41.79 -52.67 -16.67
N TYR A 504 -42.60 -51.77 -17.22
CA TYR A 504 -44.06 -51.84 -17.12
C TYR A 504 -44.61 -53.12 -17.78
N ILE A 505 -44.14 -53.43 -18.99
CA ILE A 505 -44.50 -54.65 -19.71
C ILE A 505 -44.06 -55.88 -18.91
N SER A 506 -42.82 -55.91 -18.42
CA SER A 506 -42.29 -57.05 -17.65
C SER A 506 -43.06 -57.27 -16.35
N ARG A 507 -43.43 -56.20 -15.61
CA ARG A 507 -44.29 -56.28 -14.42
C ARG A 507 -45.69 -56.81 -14.76
N SER A 508 -46.29 -56.33 -15.84
CA SER A 508 -47.58 -56.82 -16.31
C SER A 508 -47.52 -58.31 -16.66
N PHE A 509 -46.45 -58.75 -17.31
CA PHE A 509 -46.23 -60.15 -17.67
C PHE A 509 -46.00 -61.04 -16.44
N LEU A 510 -45.14 -60.62 -15.51
CA LEU A 510 -44.85 -61.34 -14.27
C LEU A 510 -46.07 -61.43 -13.35
N SER A 511 -46.83 -60.35 -13.19
CA SER A 511 -48.08 -60.37 -12.40
C SER A 511 -49.15 -61.28 -13.00
N LYS A 512 -49.27 -61.35 -14.33
CA LYS A 512 -50.15 -62.32 -15.02
C LYS A 512 -49.69 -63.76 -14.83
N ARG A 513 -48.38 -64.02 -14.82
CA ARG A 513 -47.80 -65.35 -14.58
C ARG A 513 -47.97 -65.80 -13.12
N LEU A 514 -47.71 -64.92 -12.16
CA LEU A 514 -47.86 -65.18 -10.72
C LEU A 514 -49.32 -65.32 -10.27
N LYS A 515 -50.30 -64.78 -11.01
CA LYS A 515 -51.73 -65.04 -10.76
C LYS A 515 -52.25 -66.35 -11.38
N ARG A 516 -51.46 -67.01 -12.23
CA ARG A 516 -51.80 -68.28 -12.91
C ARG A 516 -51.05 -69.49 -12.33
N ALA A 517 -50.01 -69.25 -11.53
CA ALA A 517 -49.42 -70.21 -10.61
C ALA A 517 -50.17 -70.13 -9.29
#